data_AF-A0A839F7K5-F1
#
_entry.id   AF-A0A839F7K5-F1
#
_cell.length_a   1.000
_cell.length_b   1.000
_cell.length_c   1.000
_cell.angle_alpha   90.00
_cell.angle_beta   90.00
_cell.angle_gamma   90.00
#
_symmetry.space_group_name_H-M   'P 1'
#
loop_
_entity.id
_entity.type
_entity.pdbx_description
1 polymer ?
#
loop_
_entity_poly.entity_id
_entity_poly.type
_entity_poly.pdbx_seq_one_letter_code
_entity_poly.pdbx_strand_id
1 'polypeptide(L)'
;MAWLTASQALAALGVQPQTLYANVSRGRIQAKPDPQDPRRSLYKSEDVKRLAGRKAGRRTVANVAAEAIGWGDPVLPSSVSTIVDGRLWYRGKDAAELAATSTLEQIAALLWEAEHISLAPPAGTVPIPEQPLEAALITLARRAGTDLPAYGRSRAVLVVEATTIFGEVVSAMLGADRADASHVHTRLARVWTAPQAEDCIRRALVLLADHELNASTFAARVAASTGAPLAASMLAGLATLTGPLHGEAYLSVQALARTAQTSGADFAIRDLLAQGRAVPAFGHPLYPNGDLRAKALLAQFKPGDVYQEIGEMTQMLTGEYPNIDFALAAMTDAFDLPPSAPVILFAIARSVGWIAHIFEQQSMNQLIRPRARYTGPPLTMS
;
A
#
# COMPACT_ATOMS: atom_id res chain seq x y z
N MET A 1 28.64 -16.47 -12.53
CA MET A 1 28.74 -14.99 -12.43
C MET A 1 29.96 -14.50 -13.18
N ALA A 2 29.79 -13.65 -14.20
CA ALA A 2 30.90 -13.17 -15.04
C ALA A 2 31.64 -11.99 -14.40
N TRP A 3 32.97 -12.02 -14.46
CA TRP A 3 33.88 -10.96 -13.97
C TRP A 3 34.62 -10.35 -15.16
N LEU A 4 34.76 -9.02 -15.17
CA LEU A 4 35.35 -8.25 -16.27
C LEU A 4 36.73 -7.73 -15.88
N THR A 5 37.62 -7.61 -16.86
CA THR A 5 38.89 -6.88 -16.67
C THR A 5 38.64 -5.37 -16.56
N ALA A 6 39.64 -4.61 -16.10
CA ALA A 6 39.57 -3.16 -16.05
C ALA A 6 39.22 -2.54 -17.42
N SER A 7 39.85 -3.02 -18.50
CA SER A 7 39.59 -2.51 -19.85
C SER A 7 38.15 -2.79 -20.31
N GLN A 8 37.63 -3.98 -20.03
CA GLN A 8 36.24 -4.34 -20.34
C GLN A 8 35.24 -3.53 -19.52
N ALA A 9 35.51 -3.32 -18.24
CA ALA A 9 34.67 -2.51 -17.37
C ALA A 9 34.66 -1.03 -17.80
N LEU A 10 35.82 -0.48 -18.18
CA LEU A 10 35.91 0.91 -18.68
C LEU A 10 35.21 1.09 -20.02
N ALA A 11 35.37 0.12 -20.94
CA ALA A 11 34.66 0.12 -22.21
C ALA A 11 33.14 0.05 -22.02
N ALA A 12 32.67 -0.80 -21.11
CA ALA A 12 31.25 -0.92 -20.80
C ALA A 12 30.67 0.33 -20.13
N LEU A 13 31.44 1.04 -19.30
CA LEU A 13 30.99 2.24 -18.59
C LEU A 13 31.18 3.54 -19.39
N GLY A 14 32.06 3.56 -20.39
CA GLY A 14 32.46 4.78 -21.10
C GLY A 14 33.07 5.82 -20.17
N VAL A 15 33.95 5.41 -19.25
CA VAL A 15 34.57 6.30 -18.24
C VAL A 15 36.08 6.14 -18.14
N GLN A 16 36.73 7.11 -17.51
CA GLN A 16 38.15 7.07 -17.18
C GLN A 16 38.44 6.16 -15.98
N PRO A 17 39.65 5.58 -15.86
CA PRO A 17 40.04 4.68 -14.77
C PRO A 17 39.71 5.19 -13.36
N GLN A 18 39.95 6.48 -13.12
CA GLN A 18 39.66 7.14 -11.84
C GLN A 18 38.20 6.98 -11.41
N THR A 19 37.26 7.03 -12.37
CA THR A 19 35.83 6.88 -12.11
C THR A 19 35.46 5.42 -11.80
N LEU A 20 36.10 4.45 -12.45
CA LEU A 20 35.92 3.04 -12.12
C LEU A 20 36.40 2.76 -10.68
N TYR A 21 37.60 3.23 -10.32
CA TYR A 21 38.15 3.06 -8.97
C TYR A 21 37.32 3.76 -7.89
N ALA A 22 36.81 4.96 -8.18
CA ALA A 22 35.92 5.66 -7.24
C ALA A 22 34.61 4.91 -6.99
N ASN A 23 34.04 4.24 -8.01
CA ASN A 23 32.83 3.44 -7.82
C ASN A 23 33.11 2.14 -7.05
N VAL A 24 34.31 1.58 -7.17
CA VAL A 24 34.75 0.42 -6.36
C VAL A 24 34.96 0.83 -4.91
N SER A 25 35.65 1.95 -4.66
CA SER A 25 35.86 2.49 -3.31
C SER A 25 34.54 2.82 -2.58
N ARG A 26 33.53 3.26 -3.33
CA ARG A 26 32.17 3.53 -2.81
C ARG A 26 31.27 2.28 -2.73
N GLY A 27 31.81 1.08 -2.97
CA GLY A 27 31.07 -0.19 -2.91
C GLY A 27 30.03 -0.40 -4.02
N ARG A 28 30.01 0.44 -5.05
CA ARG A 28 29.03 0.38 -6.15
C ARG A 28 29.37 -0.68 -7.21
N ILE A 29 30.65 -1.03 -7.32
CA ILE A 29 31.16 -2.12 -8.16
C ILE A 29 32.02 -3.02 -7.28
N GLN A 30 31.65 -4.29 -7.16
CA GLN A 30 32.47 -5.28 -6.48
C GLN A 30 33.71 -5.58 -7.31
N ALA A 31 34.87 -5.59 -6.64
CA ALA A 31 36.15 -5.94 -7.23
C ALA A 31 36.81 -7.08 -6.45
N LYS A 32 37.54 -7.94 -7.16
CA LYS A 32 38.39 -8.97 -6.55
C LYS A 32 39.74 -9.04 -7.26
N PRO A 33 40.80 -9.56 -6.61
CA PRO A 33 42.06 -9.83 -7.28
C PRO A 33 41.88 -10.78 -8.46
N ASP A 34 42.63 -10.57 -9.54
CA ASP A 34 42.68 -11.50 -10.66
C ASP A 34 43.44 -12.78 -10.23
N PRO A 35 42.86 -13.98 -10.41
CA PRO A 35 43.53 -15.24 -10.08
C PRO A 35 44.84 -15.47 -10.84
N GLN A 36 45.03 -14.84 -12.01
CA GLN A 36 46.21 -15.00 -12.86
C GLN A 36 47.30 -13.94 -12.61
N ASP A 37 46.94 -12.79 -12.03
CA ASP A 37 47.87 -11.72 -11.69
C ASP A 37 47.33 -10.93 -10.47
N PRO A 38 47.86 -11.16 -9.25
CA PRO A 38 47.39 -10.50 -8.03
C PRO A 38 47.51 -8.97 -8.06
N ARG A 39 48.28 -8.39 -9.00
CA ARG A 39 48.39 -6.93 -9.19
C ARG A 39 47.24 -6.35 -10.00
N ARG A 40 46.36 -7.19 -10.56
CA ARG A 40 45.19 -6.79 -11.33
C ARG A 40 43.91 -7.08 -10.55
N SER A 41 42.86 -6.33 -10.88
CA SER A 41 41.53 -6.52 -10.31
C SER A 41 40.52 -6.85 -11.40
N LEU A 42 39.60 -7.74 -11.06
CA LEU A 42 38.42 -8.06 -11.84
C LEU A 42 37.19 -7.42 -11.21
N TYR A 43 36.23 -7.02 -12.04
CA TYR A 43 35.05 -6.26 -11.65
C TYR A 43 33.77 -7.04 -11.98
N LYS A 44 32.81 -7.08 -11.07
CA LYS A 44 31.59 -7.87 -11.26
C LYS A 44 30.76 -7.32 -12.42
N SER A 45 30.48 -8.16 -13.42
CA SER A 45 29.84 -7.72 -14.67
C SER A 45 28.45 -7.11 -14.47
N GLU A 46 27.67 -7.61 -13.51
CA GLU A 46 26.32 -7.10 -13.21
C GLU A 46 26.36 -5.68 -12.67
N ASP A 47 27.28 -5.40 -11.74
CA ASP A 47 27.45 -4.05 -11.19
C ASP A 47 27.86 -3.05 -12.27
N VAL A 48 28.77 -3.47 -13.14
CA VAL A 48 29.23 -2.68 -14.30
C VAL A 48 28.08 -2.40 -15.26
N LYS A 49 27.29 -3.41 -15.64
CA LYS A 49 26.13 -3.26 -16.54
C LYS A 49 25.04 -2.38 -15.93
N ARG A 50 24.74 -2.58 -14.64
CA ARG A 50 23.78 -1.76 -13.88
C ARG A 50 24.20 -0.29 -13.85
N LEU A 51 25.49 -0.02 -13.68
CA LEU A 51 26.01 1.34 -13.65
C LEU A 51 26.11 1.96 -15.05
N ALA A 52 26.44 1.17 -16.08
CA ALA A 52 26.43 1.59 -17.47
C ALA A 52 25.03 1.98 -17.96
N GLY A 53 24.00 1.20 -17.59
CA GLY A 53 22.61 1.48 -17.92
C GLY A 53 22.07 2.78 -17.33
N ARG A 54 22.70 3.33 -16.28
CA ARG A 54 22.33 4.63 -15.69
C ARG A 54 22.85 5.83 -16.47
N LYS A 55 23.79 5.66 -17.40
CA LYS A 55 24.46 6.75 -18.12
C LYS A 55 23.88 7.08 -19.51
N ALA A 56 22.84 6.37 -19.95
CA ALA A 56 22.10 6.71 -21.16
C ALA A 56 21.24 7.96 -20.93
N GLY A 57 21.85 9.13 -21.12
CA GLY A 57 21.18 10.41 -21.33
C GLY A 57 20.94 11.25 -20.07
N ARG A 58 21.14 12.56 -20.19
CA ARG A 58 20.44 13.56 -19.36
C ARG A 58 18.95 13.17 -19.39
N ARG A 59 18.43 12.66 -18.27
CA ARG A 59 17.02 12.28 -18.16
C ARG A 59 16.19 13.52 -18.44
N THR A 60 15.35 13.46 -19.46
CA THR A 60 14.42 14.55 -19.74
C THR A 60 13.44 14.64 -18.58
N VAL A 61 12.99 15.86 -18.23
CA VAL A 61 11.99 16.10 -17.18
C VAL A 61 10.75 15.19 -17.37
N ALA A 62 10.42 14.87 -18.63
CA ALA A 62 9.34 13.96 -18.99
C ALA A 62 9.55 12.50 -18.53
N ASN A 63 10.78 11.97 -18.56
CA ASN A 63 11.06 10.62 -18.08
C ASN A 63 11.07 10.55 -16.55
N VAL A 64 11.54 11.60 -15.88
CA VAL A 64 11.48 11.74 -14.42
C VAL A 64 10.03 11.79 -13.95
N ALA A 65 9.17 12.56 -14.61
CA ALA A 65 7.74 12.64 -14.26
C ALA A 65 6.96 11.34 -14.53
N ALA A 66 7.32 10.59 -15.58
CA ALA A 66 6.68 9.31 -15.89
C ALA A 66 7.09 8.20 -14.90
N GLU A 67 8.37 8.15 -14.51
CA GLU A 67 8.86 7.21 -13.49
C GLU A 67 8.33 7.56 -12.09
N ALA A 68 8.19 8.85 -11.76
CA ALA A 68 7.64 9.31 -10.48
C ALA A 68 6.23 8.77 -10.20
N ILE A 69 5.40 8.57 -11.24
CA ILE A 69 4.04 8.01 -11.09
C ILE A 69 4.07 6.47 -10.98
N GLY A 70 5.12 5.80 -11.46
CA GLY A 70 5.26 4.34 -11.49
C GLY A 70 6.36 3.84 -10.56
N TRP A 71 6.08 3.80 -9.25
CA TRP A 71 7.01 3.33 -8.21
C TRP A 71 8.36 4.08 -8.14
N GLY A 72 8.48 5.25 -8.78
CA GLY A 72 9.66 6.11 -8.76
C GLY A 72 9.72 7.04 -7.55
N ASP A 73 10.52 8.11 -7.66
CA ASP A 73 10.72 9.06 -6.56
C ASP A 73 9.40 9.73 -6.12
N PRO A 74 9.21 10.00 -4.80
CA PRO A 74 7.99 10.64 -4.29
C PRO A 74 7.63 11.93 -5.04
N VAL A 75 6.43 11.95 -5.62
CA VAL A 75 5.97 13.05 -6.50
C VAL A 75 5.39 14.21 -5.71
N LEU A 76 4.80 13.94 -4.55
CA LEU A 76 4.17 14.92 -3.68
C LEU A 76 4.77 14.81 -2.28
N PRO A 77 5.09 15.95 -1.63
CA PRO A 77 5.48 15.93 -0.23
C PRO A 77 4.34 15.35 0.61
N SER A 78 4.71 14.57 1.62
CA SER A 78 3.79 14.13 2.65
C SER A 78 4.48 13.98 4.01
N SER A 79 3.74 14.29 5.05
CA SER A 79 4.08 14.14 6.46
C SER A 79 3.25 13.06 7.16
N VAL A 80 2.31 12.43 6.44
CA VAL A 80 1.37 11.43 6.97
C VAL A 80 2.10 10.10 7.23
N SER A 81 2.73 9.56 6.18
CA SER A 81 3.51 8.33 6.27
C SER A 81 4.68 8.30 5.30
N THR A 82 5.61 7.38 5.54
CA THR A 82 6.72 7.08 4.63
C THR A 82 7.18 5.64 4.82
N ILE A 83 7.79 5.06 3.79
CA ILE A 83 8.44 3.75 3.87
C ILE A 83 9.95 3.92 3.74
N VAL A 84 10.68 3.54 4.79
CA VAL A 84 12.15 3.64 4.85
C VAL A 84 12.71 2.32 5.36
N ASP A 85 13.69 1.77 4.66
CA ASP A 85 14.34 0.49 4.98
C ASP A 85 13.37 -0.66 5.22
N GLY A 86 12.29 -0.73 4.41
CA GLY A 86 11.25 -1.75 4.51
C GLY A 86 10.31 -1.60 5.71
N ARG A 87 10.38 -0.48 6.45
CA ARG A 87 9.46 -0.15 7.55
C ARG A 87 8.48 0.92 7.12
N LEU A 88 7.22 0.75 7.52
CA LEU A 88 6.18 1.76 7.37
C LEU A 88 6.13 2.63 8.62
N TRP A 89 6.19 3.94 8.41
CA TRP A 89 6.18 4.94 9.47
C TRP A 89 4.93 5.81 9.36
N TYR A 90 4.19 5.98 10.44
CA TYR A 90 3.08 6.92 10.59
C TYR A 90 3.55 8.10 11.43
N ARG A 91 3.71 9.27 10.82
CA ARG A 91 4.23 10.49 11.49
C ARG A 91 5.47 10.21 12.37
N GLY A 92 6.41 9.43 11.82
CA GLY A 92 7.65 9.07 12.50
C GLY A 92 7.56 7.92 13.52
N LYS A 93 6.41 7.25 13.65
CA LYS A 93 6.23 6.07 14.52
C LYS A 93 6.09 4.80 13.69
N ASP A 94 6.76 3.71 14.07
CA ASP A 94 6.72 2.45 13.32
C ASP A 94 5.30 1.84 13.39
N ALA A 95 4.71 1.56 12.23
CA ALA A 95 3.35 1.03 12.13
C ALA A 95 3.21 -0.38 12.73
N ALA A 96 4.25 -1.22 12.66
CA ALA A 96 4.23 -2.56 13.26
C ALA A 96 4.31 -2.50 14.78
N GLU A 97 5.06 -1.54 15.34
CA GLU A 97 5.09 -1.28 16.78
C GLU A 97 3.75 -0.71 17.28
N LEU A 98 3.18 0.25 16.55
CA LEU A 98 1.86 0.80 16.84
C LEU A 98 0.79 -0.29 16.83
N ALA A 99 0.84 -1.22 15.86
CA ALA A 99 -0.11 -2.32 15.77
C ALA A 99 -0.14 -3.19 17.04
N ALA A 100 0.96 -3.27 17.80
CA ALA A 100 0.99 -4.05 19.03
C ALA A 100 -0.06 -3.63 20.06
N THR A 101 -0.36 -2.33 20.16
CA THR A 101 -1.19 -1.78 21.25
C THR A 101 -2.27 -0.80 20.79
N SER A 102 -2.12 -0.17 19.62
CA SER A 102 -2.99 0.92 19.20
C SER A 102 -4.32 0.42 18.61
N THR A 103 -5.37 1.23 18.73
CA THR A 103 -6.63 1.06 18.00
C THR A 103 -6.65 1.90 16.72
N LEU A 104 -7.59 1.63 15.80
CA LEU A 104 -7.73 2.45 14.59
C LEU A 104 -8.07 3.91 14.92
N GLU A 105 -8.86 4.15 15.96
CA GLU A 105 -9.23 5.48 16.44
C GLU A 105 -8.01 6.25 16.96
N GLN A 106 -7.09 5.58 17.65
CA GLN A 106 -5.83 6.18 18.08
C GLN A 106 -4.92 6.49 16.88
N ILE A 107 -4.92 5.64 15.84
CA ILE A 107 -4.22 5.94 14.59
C ILE A 107 -4.90 7.10 13.85
N ALA A 108 -6.22 7.21 13.87
CA ALA A 108 -6.93 8.34 13.32
C ALA A 108 -6.57 9.64 14.05
N ALA A 109 -6.55 9.64 15.39
CA ALA A 109 -6.09 10.78 16.17
C ALA A 109 -4.65 11.18 15.81
N LEU A 110 -3.73 10.20 15.69
CA LEU A 110 -2.36 10.43 15.26
C LEU A 110 -2.29 11.04 13.85
N LEU A 111 -2.89 10.39 12.85
CA LEU A 111 -2.78 10.79 11.45
C LEU A 111 -3.53 12.10 11.17
N TRP A 112 -4.63 12.36 11.88
CA TRP A 112 -5.42 13.59 11.74
C TRP A 112 -4.91 14.73 12.63
N GLU A 113 -3.89 14.49 13.45
CA GLU A 113 -3.33 15.46 14.40
C GLU A 113 -4.41 16.02 15.34
N ALA A 114 -5.26 15.11 15.83
CA ALA A 114 -6.32 15.40 16.79
C ALA A 114 -5.96 14.82 18.15
N GLU A 115 -6.45 15.45 19.22
CA GLU A 115 -6.22 14.96 20.59
C GLU A 115 -6.87 13.59 20.82
N HIS A 116 -8.11 13.44 20.36
CA HIS A 116 -8.87 12.22 20.48
C HIS A 116 -9.89 12.10 19.35
N ILE A 117 -10.15 10.87 18.89
CA ILE A 117 -11.18 10.53 17.92
C ILE A 117 -12.06 9.46 18.54
N SER A 118 -13.37 9.73 18.56
CA SER A 118 -14.40 8.78 18.97
C SER A 118 -15.52 8.83 17.96
N LEU A 119 -15.93 7.66 17.47
CA LEU A 119 -17.01 7.55 16.49
C LEU A 119 -18.33 7.56 17.25
N ALA A 120 -19.08 8.66 17.11
CA ALA A 120 -20.39 8.76 17.72
C ALA A 120 -21.35 7.72 17.11
N PRO A 121 -22.20 7.07 17.93
CA PRO A 121 -23.24 6.19 17.40
C PRO A 121 -24.23 7.01 16.56
N PRO A 122 -24.78 6.45 15.48
CA PRO A 122 -25.78 7.15 14.68
C PRO A 122 -27.07 7.38 15.48
N ALA A 123 -27.85 8.40 15.08
CA ALA A 123 -29.11 8.76 15.74
C ALA A 123 -30.23 7.69 15.61
N GLY A 124 -29.95 6.56 14.96
CA GLY A 124 -30.89 5.47 14.70
C GLY A 124 -30.17 4.14 14.46
N THR A 125 -30.95 3.08 14.33
CA THR A 125 -30.42 1.76 13.96
C THR A 125 -30.14 1.73 12.46
N VAL A 126 -28.96 1.28 12.08
CA VAL A 126 -28.54 1.02 10.70
C VAL A 126 -28.44 -0.49 10.52
N PRO A 127 -29.20 -1.12 9.62
CA PRO A 127 -29.10 -2.55 9.39
C PRO A 127 -27.72 -2.90 8.81
N ILE A 128 -27.27 -4.13 9.06
CA ILE A 128 -26.06 -4.67 8.43
C ILE A 128 -26.36 -4.85 6.93
N PRO A 129 -25.60 -4.24 6.02
CA PRO A 129 -25.86 -4.36 4.58
C PRO A 129 -25.39 -5.73 4.05
N GLU A 130 -26.02 -6.19 2.97
CA GLU A 130 -25.50 -7.32 2.19
C GLU A 130 -24.20 -6.98 1.45
N GLN A 131 -24.07 -5.72 1.00
CA GLN A 131 -22.91 -5.20 0.27
C GLN A 131 -22.27 -4.00 1.00
N PRO A 132 -21.35 -4.23 1.95
CA PRO A 132 -20.74 -3.16 2.74
C PRO A 132 -20.09 -2.05 1.92
N LEU A 133 -19.31 -2.38 0.88
CA LEU A 133 -18.64 -1.38 0.05
C LEU A 133 -19.62 -0.52 -0.75
N GLU A 134 -20.70 -1.12 -1.27
CA GLU A 134 -21.76 -0.38 -1.94
C GLU A 134 -22.44 0.60 -0.98
N ALA A 135 -22.75 0.17 0.24
CA ALA A 135 -23.34 1.02 1.28
C ALA A 135 -22.43 2.22 1.62
N ALA A 136 -21.11 2.01 1.70
CA ALA A 136 -20.13 3.08 1.88
C ALA A 136 -20.10 4.06 0.70
N LEU A 137 -20.07 3.56 -0.54
CA LEU A 137 -20.10 4.38 -1.75
C LEU A 137 -21.36 5.25 -1.81
N ILE A 138 -22.54 4.67 -1.55
CA ILE A 138 -23.82 5.40 -1.53
C ILE A 138 -23.81 6.49 -0.45
N THR A 139 -23.29 6.17 0.74
CA THR A 139 -23.21 7.11 1.87
C THR A 139 -22.32 8.31 1.52
N LEU A 140 -21.14 8.04 0.95
CA LEU A 140 -20.21 9.09 0.51
C LEU A 140 -20.76 9.89 -0.68
N ALA A 141 -21.44 9.25 -1.63
CA ALA A 141 -22.05 9.92 -2.78
C ALA A 141 -23.17 10.87 -2.37
N ARG A 142 -24.03 10.47 -1.42
CA ARG A 142 -25.08 11.35 -0.87
C ARG A 142 -24.47 12.61 -0.27
N ARG A 143 -23.44 12.44 0.56
CA ARG A 143 -22.76 13.56 1.21
C ARG A 143 -21.93 14.40 0.28
N ALA A 144 -21.30 13.82 -0.74
CA ALA A 144 -20.63 14.56 -1.79
C ALA A 144 -21.56 15.57 -2.49
N GLY A 145 -22.87 15.29 -2.56
CA GLY A 145 -23.87 16.19 -3.14
C GLY A 145 -24.42 17.27 -2.18
N THR A 146 -24.19 17.16 -0.87
CA THR A 146 -24.80 18.05 0.14
C THR A 146 -23.81 18.78 1.03
N ASP A 147 -22.63 18.20 1.25
CA ASP A 147 -21.62 18.73 2.16
C ASP A 147 -20.98 19.99 1.57
N LEU A 148 -20.54 20.87 2.46
CA LEU A 148 -19.85 22.09 2.06
C LEU A 148 -18.45 21.78 1.52
N PRO A 149 -17.94 22.58 0.56
CA PRO A 149 -16.55 22.51 0.13
C PRO A 149 -15.58 22.53 1.32
N ALA A 150 -14.52 21.72 1.27
CA ALA A 150 -13.51 21.70 2.34
C ALA A 150 -12.57 22.91 2.29
N TYR A 151 -12.48 23.56 1.12
CA TYR A 151 -11.59 24.69 0.86
C TYR A 151 -11.80 25.85 1.85
N GLY A 152 -10.70 26.32 2.45
CA GLY A 152 -10.71 27.48 3.35
C GLY A 152 -11.28 27.24 4.75
N ARG A 153 -11.69 26.00 5.08
CA ARG A 153 -12.22 25.65 6.40
C ARG A 153 -11.09 25.31 7.37
N SER A 154 -11.28 25.62 8.65
CA SER A 154 -10.26 25.38 9.67
C SER A 154 -10.06 23.89 9.92
N ARG A 155 -8.84 23.51 10.33
CA ARG A 155 -8.52 22.11 10.64
C ARG A 155 -9.44 21.51 11.71
N ALA A 156 -9.75 22.27 12.76
CA ALA A 156 -10.64 21.81 13.83
C ALA A 156 -12.04 21.44 13.30
N VAL A 157 -12.60 22.26 12.41
CA VAL A 157 -13.89 21.98 11.77
C VAL A 157 -13.82 20.75 10.87
N LEU A 158 -12.76 20.64 10.07
CA LEU A 158 -12.55 19.49 9.18
C LEU A 158 -12.36 18.17 9.95
N VAL A 159 -11.71 18.19 11.12
CA VAL A 159 -11.56 17.00 11.99
C VAL A 159 -12.92 16.54 12.53
N VAL A 160 -13.76 17.46 13.00
CA VAL A 160 -15.11 17.12 13.47
C VAL A 160 -15.93 16.51 12.35
N GLU A 161 -15.92 17.13 11.18
CA GLU A 161 -16.64 16.63 10.01
C GLU A 161 -16.11 15.28 9.53
N ALA A 162 -14.79 15.09 9.46
CA ALA A 162 -14.20 13.81 9.08
C ALA A 162 -14.54 12.70 10.07
N THR A 163 -14.60 13.00 11.37
CA THR A 163 -15.02 12.04 12.41
C THR A 163 -16.45 11.58 12.18
N THR A 164 -17.37 12.53 11.93
CA THR A 164 -18.75 12.22 11.53
C THR A 164 -18.78 11.45 10.22
N ILE A 165 -17.95 11.82 9.25
CA ILE A 165 -17.94 11.18 7.95
C ILE A 165 -17.57 9.71 8.06
N PHE A 166 -16.44 9.46 8.71
CA PHE A 166 -15.90 8.14 8.93
C PHE A 166 -16.84 7.28 9.79
N GLY A 167 -17.44 7.84 10.85
CA GLY A 167 -18.40 7.13 11.70
C GLY A 167 -19.65 6.65 10.95
N GLU A 168 -20.18 7.47 10.05
CA GLU A 168 -21.30 7.08 9.18
C GLU A 168 -20.90 6.04 8.14
N VAL A 169 -19.71 6.15 7.53
CA VAL A 169 -19.20 5.13 6.60
C VAL A 169 -19.05 3.78 7.28
N VAL A 170 -18.42 3.74 8.46
CA VAL A 170 -18.29 2.50 9.25
C VAL A 170 -19.68 1.95 9.60
N SER A 171 -20.60 2.80 10.02
CA SER A 171 -21.97 2.37 10.35
C SER A 171 -22.76 1.89 9.15
N ALA A 172 -22.56 2.49 7.97
CA ALA A 172 -23.16 2.02 6.73
C ALA A 172 -22.61 0.65 6.33
N MET A 173 -21.32 0.38 6.55
CA MET A 173 -20.67 -0.90 6.20
C MET A 173 -21.01 -2.03 7.16
N LEU A 174 -21.12 -1.75 8.45
CA LEU A 174 -21.21 -2.77 9.51
C LEU A 174 -22.58 -2.85 10.17
N GLY A 175 -23.50 -1.97 9.81
CA GLY A 175 -24.64 -1.66 10.64
C GLY A 175 -24.24 -0.96 11.93
N ALA A 176 -25.24 -0.47 12.66
CA ALA A 176 -25.06 0.20 13.94
C ALA A 176 -26.34 0.17 14.76
N ASP A 177 -26.19 0.19 16.08
CA ASP A 177 -27.27 0.48 17.01
C ASP A 177 -26.93 1.74 17.82
N ARG A 178 -27.96 2.40 18.36
CA ARG A 178 -27.86 3.70 19.04
C ARG A 178 -26.90 3.71 20.24
N ALA A 179 -26.60 2.55 20.81
CA ALA A 179 -25.78 2.41 22.03
C ALA A 179 -24.33 1.97 21.74
N ASP A 180 -23.98 1.69 20.50
CA ASP A 180 -22.69 1.07 20.19
C ASP A 180 -21.57 2.09 19.98
N ALA A 181 -20.97 2.52 21.08
CA ALA A 181 -19.78 3.38 21.10
C ALA A 181 -18.46 2.58 21.15
N SER A 182 -18.50 1.29 20.79
CA SER A 182 -17.31 0.43 20.80
C SER A 182 -16.37 0.76 19.65
N HIS A 183 -15.09 0.41 19.81
CA HIS A 183 -14.11 0.59 18.76
C HIS A 183 -14.46 -0.23 17.52
N VAL A 184 -14.02 0.23 16.36
CA VAL A 184 -14.29 -0.39 15.05
C VAL A 184 -13.94 -1.88 15.01
N HIS A 185 -12.83 -2.28 15.64
CA HIS A 185 -12.41 -3.69 15.68
C HIS A 185 -13.37 -4.57 16.50
N THR A 186 -13.87 -4.07 17.64
CA THR A 186 -14.87 -4.76 18.45
C THR A 186 -16.19 -4.91 17.68
N ARG A 187 -16.59 -3.88 16.93
CA ARG A 187 -17.78 -3.92 16.06
C ARG A 187 -17.65 -4.97 14.97
N LEU A 188 -16.51 -5.02 14.28
CA LEU A 188 -16.21 -6.03 13.26
C LEU A 188 -16.23 -7.45 13.84
N ALA A 189 -15.54 -7.67 14.96
CA ALA A 189 -15.51 -8.97 15.63
C ALA A 189 -16.92 -9.44 16.04
N ARG A 190 -17.77 -8.53 16.51
CA ARG A 190 -19.16 -8.82 16.85
C ARG A 190 -20.01 -9.13 15.61
N VAL A 191 -19.94 -8.32 14.56
CA VAL A 191 -20.69 -8.49 13.31
C VAL A 191 -20.33 -9.81 12.62
N TRP A 192 -19.06 -10.19 12.68
CA TRP A 192 -18.58 -11.46 12.12
C TRP A 192 -18.69 -12.64 13.09
N THR A 193 -19.24 -12.43 14.29
CA THR A 193 -19.36 -13.47 15.34
C THR A 193 -18.02 -14.16 15.62
N ALA A 194 -16.93 -13.39 15.61
CA ALA A 194 -15.54 -13.86 15.73
C ALA A 194 -14.78 -13.09 16.83
N PRO A 195 -15.18 -13.20 18.12
CA PRO A 195 -14.49 -12.52 19.22
C PRO A 195 -13.01 -12.93 19.35
N GLN A 196 -12.66 -14.17 18.97
CA GLN A 196 -11.29 -14.66 18.94
C GLN A 196 -10.39 -13.92 17.94
N ALA A 197 -10.97 -13.28 16.93
CA ALA A 197 -10.24 -12.53 15.91
C ALA A 197 -10.04 -11.06 16.28
N GLU A 198 -10.63 -10.57 17.38
CA GLU A 198 -10.69 -9.14 17.71
C GLU A 198 -9.31 -8.46 17.73
N ASP A 199 -8.30 -9.09 18.35
CA ASP A 199 -6.94 -8.54 18.41
C ASP A 199 -6.28 -8.50 17.01
N CYS A 200 -6.47 -9.55 16.21
CA CYS A 200 -5.95 -9.60 14.85
C CYS A 200 -6.61 -8.57 13.94
N ILE A 201 -7.94 -8.38 14.08
CA ILE A 201 -8.69 -7.32 13.39
C ILE A 201 -8.15 -5.95 13.78
N ARG A 202 -7.97 -5.67 15.08
CA ARG A 202 -7.40 -4.41 15.57
C ARG A 202 -6.04 -4.11 14.92
N ARG A 203 -5.14 -5.10 14.93
CA ARG A 203 -3.80 -4.99 14.32
C ARG A 203 -3.86 -4.77 12.82
N ALA A 204 -4.70 -5.53 12.11
CA ALA A 204 -4.89 -5.39 10.68
C ALA A 204 -5.34 -3.96 10.32
N LEU A 205 -6.30 -3.41 11.05
CA LEU A 205 -6.76 -2.03 10.85
C LEU A 205 -5.62 -1.01 11.03
N VAL A 206 -4.75 -1.17 12.03
CA VAL A 206 -3.59 -0.29 12.21
C VAL A 206 -2.60 -0.41 11.06
N LEU A 207 -2.24 -1.64 10.67
CA LEU A 207 -1.26 -1.91 9.61
C LEU A 207 -1.72 -1.46 8.22
N LEU A 208 -3.03 -1.32 8.02
CA LEU A 208 -3.64 -0.90 6.75
C LEU A 208 -4.02 0.60 6.73
N ALA A 209 -3.96 1.27 7.89
CA ALA A 209 -4.49 2.62 8.08
C ALA A 209 -3.98 3.63 7.05
N ASP A 210 -2.71 3.52 6.67
CA ASP A 210 -2.14 4.29 5.57
C ASP A 210 -1.00 3.55 4.86
N HIS A 211 -0.68 3.93 3.63
CA HIS A 211 0.43 3.33 2.88
C HIS A 211 0.95 4.28 1.79
N GLU A 212 1.33 5.48 2.22
CA GLU A 212 1.86 6.55 1.37
C GLU A 212 0.94 6.87 0.16
N LEU A 213 1.51 7.38 -0.94
CA LEU A 213 0.78 7.85 -2.11
C LEU A 213 0.44 6.72 -3.10
N ASN A 214 -0.32 5.72 -2.66
CA ASN A 214 -0.92 4.71 -3.54
C ASN A 214 -2.07 5.31 -4.39
N ALA A 215 -2.57 4.54 -5.37
CA ALA A 215 -3.56 5.00 -6.35
C ALA A 215 -4.82 5.64 -5.73
N SER A 216 -5.45 5.00 -4.74
CA SER A 216 -6.64 5.55 -4.09
C SER A 216 -6.34 6.79 -3.26
N THR A 217 -5.18 6.82 -2.61
CA THR A 217 -4.72 8.00 -1.85
C THR A 217 -4.45 9.18 -2.78
N PHE A 218 -3.82 8.93 -3.93
CA PHE A 218 -3.61 9.94 -4.96
C PHE A 218 -4.93 10.46 -5.52
N ALA A 219 -5.89 9.59 -5.82
CA ALA A 219 -7.23 9.98 -6.29
C ALA A 219 -7.95 10.88 -5.27
N ALA A 220 -7.89 10.52 -3.97
CA ALA A 220 -8.44 11.34 -2.89
C ALA A 220 -7.76 12.73 -2.83
N ARG A 221 -6.43 12.80 -2.96
CA ARG A 221 -5.70 14.08 -3.03
C ARG A 221 -6.04 14.89 -4.27
N VAL A 222 -6.21 14.26 -5.43
CA VAL A 222 -6.62 14.95 -6.67
C VAL A 222 -7.97 15.63 -6.46
N ALA A 223 -8.97 14.91 -5.94
CA ALA A 223 -10.28 15.48 -5.63
C ALA A 223 -10.17 16.60 -4.58
N ALA A 224 -9.42 16.40 -3.51
CA ALA A 224 -9.20 17.42 -2.48
C ALA A 224 -8.57 18.70 -3.04
N SER A 225 -7.63 18.57 -3.99
CA SER A 225 -6.91 19.71 -4.58
C SER A 225 -7.81 20.67 -5.37
N THR A 226 -9.04 20.28 -5.71
CA THR A 226 -10.04 21.14 -6.35
C THR A 226 -10.89 21.93 -5.36
N GLY A 227 -10.74 21.65 -4.05
CA GLY A 227 -11.58 22.21 -2.99
C GLY A 227 -12.87 21.42 -2.70
N ALA A 228 -13.01 20.22 -3.28
CA ALA A 228 -14.19 19.37 -3.10
C ALA A 228 -14.50 19.08 -1.61
N PRO A 229 -15.76 18.75 -1.27
CA PRO A 229 -16.11 18.28 0.07
C PRO A 229 -15.25 17.08 0.51
N LEU A 230 -15.07 16.89 1.81
CA LEU A 230 -14.31 15.76 2.36
C LEU A 230 -14.89 14.42 1.90
N ALA A 231 -16.22 14.26 1.95
CA ALA A 231 -16.92 13.06 1.50
C ALA A 231 -16.69 12.78 0.00
N ALA A 232 -16.66 13.82 -0.85
CA ALA A 232 -16.37 13.66 -2.27
C ALA A 232 -14.93 13.19 -2.52
N SER A 233 -13.97 13.70 -1.73
CA SER A 233 -12.58 13.28 -1.83
C SER A 233 -12.37 11.84 -1.33
N MET A 234 -13.05 11.46 -0.25
CA MET A 234 -13.08 10.07 0.22
C MET A 234 -13.76 9.14 -0.80
N LEU A 235 -14.85 9.58 -1.44
CA LEU A 235 -15.53 8.83 -2.50
C LEU A 235 -14.58 8.51 -3.65
N ALA A 236 -13.76 9.48 -4.08
CA ALA A 236 -12.76 9.26 -5.13
C ALA A 236 -11.73 8.20 -4.72
N GLY A 237 -11.27 8.22 -3.46
CA GLY A 237 -10.39 7.19 -2.92
C GLY A 237 -11.05 5.80 -2.90
N LEU A 238 -12.26 5.71 -2.35
CA LEU A 238 -12.99 4.45 -2.26
C LEU A 238 -13.34 3.86 -3.63
N ALA A 239 -13.81 4.68 -4.57
CA ALA A 239 -14.08 4.26 -5.95
C ALA A 239 -12.80 3.79 -6.68
N THR A 240 -11.64 4.38 -6.37
CA THR A 240 -10.36 3.91 -6.93
C THR A 240 -9.94 2.58 -6.29
N LEU A 241 -10.26 2.35 -5.01
CA LEU A 241 -9.98 1.08 -4.33
C LEU A 241 -10.73 -0.09 -4.96
N THR A 242 -11.92 0.11 -5.52
CA THR A 242 -12.68 -0.98 -6.17
C THR A 242 -12.08 -1.48 -7.48
N GLY A 243 -10.94 -0.91 -7.94
CA GLY A 243 -10.25 -1.41 -9.12
C GLY A 243 -9.56 -2.76 -8.88
N PRO A 244 -9.58 -3.70 -9.85
CA PRO A 244 -9.02 -5.05 -9.67
C PRO A 244 -7.51 -5.06 -9.42
N LEU A 245 -6.79 -4.07 -9.95
CA LEU A 245 -5.34 -3.91 -9.75
C LEU A 245 -4.97 -3.23 -8.42
N HIS A 246 -5.96 -2.92 -7.57
CA HIS A 246 -5.75 -2.25 -6.30
C HIS A 246 -6.42 -3.00 -5.14
N GLY A 247 -7.75 -3.16 -5.15
CA GLY A 247 -8.49 -3.71 -4.01
C GLY A 247 -8.82 -5.21 -4.06
N GLU A 248 -8.53 -5.90 -5.17
CA GLU A 248 -8.99 -7.29 -5.39
C GLU A 248 -7.89 -8.35 -5.24
N ALA A 249 -6.71 -8.00 -4.71
CA ALA A 249 -5.62 -8.94 -4.49
C ALA A 249 -6.06 -10.19 -3.70
N TYR A 250 -6.94 -10.02 -2.71
CA TYR A 250 -7.48 -11.09 -1.88
C TYR A 250 -8.22 -12.19 -2.66
N LEU A 251 -8.92 -11.85 -3.75
CA LEU A 251 -9.65 -12.82 -4.58
C LEU A 251 -8.69 -13.81 -5.23
N SER A 252 -7.53 -13.30 -5.68
CA SER A 252 -6.50 -14.12 -6.30
C SER A 252 -5.83 -15.05 -5.29
N VAL A 253 -5.62 -14.59 -4.05
CA VAL A 253 -5.08 -15.43 -2.96
C VAL A 253 -6.06 -16.53 -2.58
N GLN A 254 -7.34 -16.19 -2.39
CA GLN A 254 -8.38 -17.18 -2.08
C GLN A 254 -8.57 -18.19 -3.21
N ALA A 255 -8.44 -17.78 -4.47
CA ALA A 255 -8.47 -18.68 -5.61
C ALA A 255 -7.27 -19.65 -5.59
N LEU A 256 -6.07 -19.14 -5.33
CA LEU A 256 -4.88 -19.97 -5.16
C LEU A 256 -5.05 -20.97 -4.01
N ALA A 257 -5.59 -20.54 -2.87
CA ALA A 257 -5.86 -21.42 -1.73
C ALA A 257 -6.84 -22.55 -2.08
N ARG A 258 -7.94 -22.26 -2.80
CA ARG A 258 -8.89 -23.29 -3.27
C ARG A 258 -8.23 -24.29 -4.21
N THR A 259 -7.40 -23.82 -5.14
CA THR A 259 -6.65 -24.70 -6.05
C THR A 259 -5.65 -25.57 -5.27
N ALA A 260 -4.92 -24.99 -4.32
CA ALA A 260 -3.96 -25.70 -3.48
C ALA A 260 -4.65 -26.75 -2.57
N GLN A 261 -5.83 -26.47 -2.03
CA GLN A 261 -6.64 -27.44 -1.27
C GLN A 261 -7.01 -28.67 -2.10
N THR A 262 -7.23 -28.50 -3.42
CA THR A 262 -7.66 -29.58 -4.30
C THR A 262 -6.49 -30.37 -4.90
N SER A 263 -5.39 -29.68 -5.23
CA SER A 263 -4.30 -30.21 -6.06
C SER A 263 -2.91 -30.18 -5.40
N GLY A 264 -2.81 -29.62 -4.19
CA GLY A 264 -1.55 -29.39 -3.48
C GLY A 264 -0.91 -28.04 -3.84
N ALA A 265 -0.23 -27.41 -2.87
CA ALA A 265 0.41 -26.11 -3.05
C ALA A 265 1.53 -26.13 -4.11
N ASP A 266 2.33 -27.19 -4.18
CA ASP A 266 3.41 -27.34 -5.19
C ASP A 266 2.85 -27.25 -6.62
N PHE A 267 1.80 -28.02 -6.92
CA PHE A 267 1.17 -27.99 -8.24
C PHE A 267 0.58 -26.62 -8.55
N ALA A 268 -0.22 -26.06 -7.62
CA ALA A 268 -0.90 -24.79 -7.81
C ALA A 268 0.08 -23.63 -8.10
N ILE A 269 1.21 -23.58 -7.40
CA ILE A 269 2.23 -22.56 -7.58
C ILE A 269 3.01 -22.79 -8.88
N ARG A 270 3.43 -24.03 -9.17
CA ARG A 270 4.16 -24.34 -10.41
C ARG A 270 3.35 -24.08 -11.66
N ASP A 271 2.04 -24.35 -11.64
CA ASP A 271 1.14 -24.07 -12.76
C ASP A 271 1.11 -22.56 -13.08
N LEU A 272 0.98 -21.70 -12.06
CA LEU A 272 1.07 -20.25 -12.25
C LEU A 272 2.40 -19.81 -12.86
N LEU A 273 3.51 -20.32 -12.32
CA LEU A 273 4.85 -19.98 -12.80
C LEU A 273 5.09 -20.48 -14.24
N ALA A 274 4.58 -21.66 -14.59
CA ALA A 274 4.67 -22.21 -15.95
C ALA A 274 3.90 -21.35 -16.99
N GLN A 275 2.85 -20.65 -16.55
CA GLN A 275 2.10 -19.69 -17.37
C GLN A 275 2.74 -18.29 -17.38
N GLY A 276 3.90 -18.10 -16.75
CA GLY A 276 4.57 -16.81 -16.63
C GLY A 276 3.85 -15.81 -15.72
N ARG A 277 2.96 -16.30 -14.84
CA ARG A 277 2.20 -15.48 -13.89
C ARG A 277 2.96 -15.40 -12.56
N ALA A 278 2.95 -14.22 -11.94
CA ALA A 278 3.43 -14.05 -10.57
C ALA A 278 2.48 -14.72 -9.57
N VAL A 279 3.01 -15.17 -8.44
CA VAL A 279 2.19 -15.70 -7.33
C VAL A 279 1.49 -14.54 -6.63
N PRO A 280 0.15 -14.54 -6.53
CA PRO A 280 -0.59 -13.44 -5.91
C PRO A 280 -0.21 -13.20 -4.45
N ALA A 281 -0.06 -11.92 -4.07
CA ALA A 281 0.25 -11.47 -2.70
C ALA A 281 1.62 -11.91 -2.14
N PHE A 282 2.59 -12.16 -3.03
CA PHE A 282 3.99 -12.37 -2.67
C PHE A 282 4.87 -11.30 -3.32
N GLY A 283 5.87 -10.85 -2.56
CA GLY A 283 6.75 -9.77 -2.94
C GLY A 283 6.08 -8.40 -2.91
N HIS A 284 6.89 -7.35 -2.78
CA HIS A 284 6.42 -5.98 -2.87
C HIS A 284 7.58 -5.03 -3.20
N PRO A 285 7.45 -4.10 -4.17
CA PRO A 285 8.54 -3.19 -4.55
C PRO A 285 9.12 -2.36 -3.39
N LEU A 286 8.25 -1.94 -2.46
CA LEU A 286 8.64 -1.17 -1.27
C LEU A 286 9.18 -2.04 -0.12
N TYR A 287 9.06 -3.37 -0.21
CA TYR A 287 9.51 -4.32 0.81
C TYR A 287 10.33 -5.45 0.18
N PRO A 288 11.50 -5.15 -0.41
CA PRO A 288 12.31 -6.14 -1.13
C PRO A 288 12.82 -7.29 -0.25
N ASN A 289 12.82 -7.12 1.08
CA ASN A 289 13.23 -8.14 2.04
C ASN A 289 12.04 -8.72 2.84
N GLY A 290 10.82 -8.55 2.33
CA GLY A 290 9.58 -9.00 2.96
C GLY A 290 8.81 -7.90 3.67
N ASP A 291 7.47 -7.99 3.62
CA ASP A 291 6.55 -7.01 4.18
C ASP A 291 6.45 -7.16 5.71
N LEU A 292 6.95 -6.19 6.45
CA LEU A 292 6.92 -6.20 7.92
C LEU A 292 5.50 -6.17 8.48
N ARG A 293 4.52 -5.64 7.73
CA ARG A 293 3.11 -5.65 8.15
C ARG A 293 2.57 -7.08 8.12
N ALA A 294 2.86 -7.80 7.04
CA ALA A 294 2.47 -9.20 6.89
C ALA A 294 3.08 -10.05 8.01
N LYS A 295 4.38 -9.88 8.26
CA LYS A 295 5.09 -10.56 9.34
C LYS A 295 4.50 -10.25 10.71
N ALA A 296 4.20 -8.99 11.00
CA ALA A 296 3.63 -8.57 12.27
C ALA A 296 2.24 -9.19 12.51
N LEU A 297 1.41 -9.30 11.47
CA LEU A 297 0.07 -9.86 11.55
C LEU A 297 0.08 -11.40 11.63
N LEU A 298 0.84 -12.07 10.75
CA LEU A 298 0.98 -13.54 10.73
C LEU A 298 1.56 -14.10 12.03
N ALA A 299 2.32 -13.31 12.78
CA ALA A 299 2.85 -13.74 14.08
C ALA A 299 1.79 -13.85 15.19
N GLN A 300 0.53 -13.43 14.95
CA GLN A 300 -0.51 -13.36 15.98
C GLN A 300 -1.51 -14.51 15.94
N PHE A 301 -1.46 -15.34 14.90
CA PHE A 301 -2.33 -16.50 14.74
C PHE A 301 -1.59 -17.60 13.98
N LYS A 302 -2.12 -18.82 14.01
CA LYS A 302 -1.60 -19.92 13.19
C LYS A 302 -2.40 -19.96 11.88
N PRO A 303 -1.78 -19.68 10.70
CA PRO A 303 -2.47 -19.86 9.43
C PRO A 303 -2.89 -21.31 9.21
N GLY A 304 -3.97 -21.55 8.46
CA GLY A 304 -4.35 -22.90 8.04
C GLY A 304 -3.22 -23.59 7.27
N ASP A 305 -3.20 -24.93 7.29
CA ASP A 305 -2.10 -25.72 6.72
C ASP A 305 -1.86 -25.40 5.23
N VAL A 306 -2.93 -25.20 4.45
CA VAL A 306 -2.82 -24.79 3.04
C VAL A 306 -2.08 -23.45 2.87
N TYR A 307 -2.32 -22.46 3.75
CA TYR A 307 -1.64 -21.17 3.68
C TYR A 307 -0.17 -21.29 4.11
N GLN A 308 0.13 -22.11 5.11
CA GLN A 308 1.53 -22.41 5.47
C GLN A 308 2.28 -23.04 4.28
N GLU A 309 1.69 -24.06 3.64
CA GLU A 309 2.27 -24.72 2.47
C GLU A 309 2.47 -23.77 1.29
N ILE A 310 1.49 -22.90 0.99
CA ILE A 310 1.63 -21.89 -0.07
C ILE A 310 2.78 -20.92 0.24
N GLY A 311 2.88 -20.47 1.50
CA GLY A 311 3.95 -19.58 1.95
C GLY A 311 5.34 -20.19 1.76
N GLU A 312 5.52 -21.40 2.30
CA GLU A 312 6.80 -22.13 2.24
C GLU A 312 7.20 -22.47 0.80
N MET A 313 6.26 -22.99 0.02
CA MET A 313 6.52 -23.38 -1.36
C MET A 313 6.82 -22.18 -2.26
N THR A 314 6.11 -21.06 -2.08
CA THR A 314 6.38 -19.84 -2.84
C THR A 314 7.77 -19.31 -2.51
N GLN A 315 8.11 -19.23 -1.23
CA GLN A 315 9.45 -18.78 -0.81
C GLN A 315 10.55 -19.69 -1.36
N MET A 316 10.34 -21.01 -1.36
CA MET A 316 11.29 -21.97 -1.92
C MET A 316 11.50 -21.78 -3.44
N LEU A 317 10.43 -21.55 -4.19
CA LEU A 317 10.47 -21.49 -5.66
C LEU A 317 10.86 -20.12 -6.21
N THR A 318 10.52 -19.03 -5.52
CA THR A 318 10.68 -17.67 -6.04
C THR A 318 11.60 -16.80 -5.18
N GLY A 319 11.81 -17.16 -3.91
CA GLY A 319 12.48 -16.32 -2.91
C GLY A 319 11.62 -15.16 -2.38
N GLU A 320 10.37 -15.03 -2.86
CA GLU A 320 9.46 -13.96 -2.46
C GLU A 320 8.75 -14.29 -1.14
N TYR A 321 8.45 -13.24 -0.38
CA TYR A 321 7.78 -13.33 0.93
C TYR A 321 6.31 -12.95 0.83
N PRO A 322 5.44 -13.50 1.71
CA PRO A 322 4.07 -13.03 1.84
C PRO A 322 4.00 -11.53 2.10
N ASN A 323 3.06 -10.85 1.44
CA ASN A 323 2.72 -9.47 1.74
C ASN A 323 1.44 -9.37 2.60
N ILE A 324 1.02 -8.15 2.95
CA ILE A 324 -0.13 -7.95 3.84
C ILE A 324 -1.43 -8.56 3.30
N ASP A 325 -1.64 -8.62 1.98
CA ASP A 325 -2.86 -9.18 1.39
C ASP A 325 -2.94 -10.69 1.59
N PHE A 326 -1.79 -11.38 1.56
CA PHE A 326 -1.69 -12.79 1.92
C PHE A 326 -2.02 -13.00 3.40
N ALA A 327 -1.47 -12.15 4.28
CA ALA A 327 -1.74 -12.23 5.71
C ALA A 327 -3.22 -12.02 6.04
N LEU A 328 -3.91 -11.11 5.34
CA LEU A 328 -5.34 -10.92 5.49
C LEU A 328 -6.15 -12.13 5.02
N ALA A 329 -5.81 -12.73 3.88
CA ALA A 329 -6.48 -13.93 3.39
C ALA A 329 -6.30 -15.12 4.34
N ALA A 330 -5.07 -15.31 4.85
CA ALA A 330 -4.75 -16.33 5.85
C ALA A 330 -5.51 -16.09 7.18
N MET A 331 -5.65 -14.83 7.60
CA MET A 331 -6.42 -14.47 8.79
C MET A 331 -7.92 -14.73 8.59
N THR A 332 -8.45 -14.44 7.40
CA THR A 332 -9.84 -14.72 7.04
C THR A 332 -10.14 -16.21 7.15
N ASP A 333 -9.26 -17.06 6.62
CA ASP A 333 -9.37 -18.51 6.71
C ASP A 333 -9.25 -19.01 8.17
N ALA A 334 -8.22 -18.56 8.89
CA ALA A 334 -7.92 -19.04 10.24
C ALA A 334 -9.01 -18.74 11.30
N PHE A 335 -9.85 -17.72 11.05
CA PHE A 335 -10.90 -17.30 11.97
C PHE A 335 -12.31 -17.43 11.39
N ASP A 336 -12.48 -18.11 10.25
CA ASP A 336 -13.76 -18.27 9.57
C ASP A 336 -14.49 -16.93 9.30
N LEU A 337 -13.73 -15.88 8.97
CA LEU A 337 -14.29 -14.56 8.68
C LEU A 337 -14.99 -14.57 7.31
N PRO A 338 -15.91 -13.63 7.04
CA PRO A 338 -16.53 -13.52 5.72
C PRO A 338 -15.48 -13.41 4.60
N PRO A 339 -15.72 -14.01 3.41
CA PRO A 339 -14.75 -13.96 2.31
C PRO A 339 -14.35 -12.55 1.87
N SER A 340 -15.20 -11.54 2.11
CA SER A 340 -14.97 -10.12 1.83
C SER A 340 -14.26 -9.38 2.97
N ALA A 341 -13.92 -10.03 4.09
CA ALA A 341 -13.25 -9.40 5.22
C ALA A 341 -11.96 -8.64 4.83
N PRO A 342 -11.07 -9.16 3.94
CA PRO A 342 -9.86 -8.44 3.56
C PRO A 342 -10.15 -7.04 2.98
N VAL A 343 -11.09 -6.94 2.04
CA VAL A 343 -11.42 -5.66 1.39
C VAL A 343 -12.21 -4.72 2.32
N ILE A 344 -13.05 -5.26 3.20
CA ILE A 344 -13.76 -4.48 4.23
C ILE A 344 -12.77 -3.85 5.22
N LEU A 345 -11.81 -4.63 5.72
CA LEU A 345 -10.74 -4.12 6.60
C LEU A 345 -9.91 -3.06 5.90
N PHE A 346 -9.53 -3.31 4.64
CA PHE A 346 -8.74 -2.38 3.86
C PHE A 346 -9.48 -1.05 3.67
N ALA A 347 -10.74 -1.07 3.24
CA ALA A 347 -11.53 0.13 2.99
C ALA A 347 -11.75 0.96 4.25
N ILE A 348 -12.10 0.31 5.37
CA ILE A 348 -12.30 0.98 6.66
C ILE A 348 -10.98 1.57 7.16
N ALA A 349 -9.90 0.78 7.20
CA ALA A 349 -8.62 1.23 7.70
C ALA A 349 -8.06 2.38 6.85
N ARG A 350 -8.00 2.19 5.52
CA ARG A 350 -7.39 3.15 4.60
C ARG A 350 -8.15 4.47 4.52
N SER A 351 -9.43 4.49 4.88
CA SER A 351 -10.20 5.74 5.00
C SER A 351 -9.55 6.72 5.98
N VAL A 352 -8.86 6.24 7.02
CA VAL A 352 -8.11 7.09 7.96
C VAL A 352 -6.96 7.80 7.25
N GLY A 353 -6.15 7.07 6.48
CA GLY A 353 -5.07 7.63 5.67
C GLY A 353 -5.57 8.58 4.58
N TRP A 354 -6.66 8.23 3.89
CA TRP A 354 -7.28 9.12 2.89
C TRP A 354 -7.66 10.48 3.49
N ILE A 355 -8.33 10.49 4.66
CA ILE A 355 -8.69 11.73 5.35
C ILE A 355 -7.43 12.54 5.71
N ALA A 356 -6.39 11.89 6.23
CA ALA A 356 -5.12 12.56 6.57
C ALA A 356 -4.45 13.22 5.35
N HIS A 357 -4.46 12.53 4.21
CA HIS A 357 -3.92 13.06 2.96
C HIS A 357 -4.80 14.14 2.33
N ILE A 358 -6.13 14.06 2.47
CA ILE A 358 -7.07 15.12 2.07
C ILE A 358 -6.76 16.38 2.88
N PHE A 359 -6.63 16.25 4.19
CA PHE A 359 -6.26 17.31 5.11
C PHE A 359 -4.92 17.98 4.77
N GLU A 360 -3.91 17.18 4.44
CA GLU A 360 -2.61 17.68 3.97
C GLU A 360 -2.75 18.42 2.63
N GLN A 361 -3.58 17.92 1.72
CA GLN A 361 -3.82 18.61 0.45
C GLN A 361 -4.54 19.96 0.64
N GLN A 362 -5.51 20.03 1.57
CA GLN A 362 -6.22 21.27 1.89
C GLN A 362 -5.27 22.32 2.48
N SER A 363 -4.30 21.93 3.32
CA SER A 363 -3.35 22.87 3.90
C SER A 363 -2.33 23.39 2.87
N MET A 364 -1.96 22.58 1.87
CA MET A 364 -1.08 23.02 0.78
C MET A 364 -1.74 24.05 -0.13
N ASN A 365 -3.07 24.01 -0.25
CA ASN A 365 -3.85 24.90 -1.09
C ASN A 365 -3.37 25.00 -2.56
N GLN A 366 -2.93 23.86 -3.12
CA GLN A 366 -2.41 23.78 -4.48
C GLN A 366 -3.19 22.75 -5.30
N LEU A 367 -3.59 23.15 -6.50
CA LEU A 367 -4.28 22.28 -7.45
C LEU A 367 -3.30 21.26 -8.05
N ILE A 368 -3.66 19.97 -7.99
CA ILE A 368 -2.93 18.93 -8.72
C ILE A 368 -3.38 18.97 -10.18
N ARG A 369 -2.49 19.45 -11.06
CA ARG A 369 -2.78 19.61 -12.49
C ARG A 369 -1.65 19.04 -13.36
N PRO A 370 -1.55 17.71 -13.51
CA PRO A 370 -0.56 17.10 -14.39
C PRO A 370 -0.79 17.51 -15.85
N ARG A 371 0.30 17.54 -16.63
CA ARG A 371 0.26 17.79 -18.08
C ARG A 371 0.59 16.49 -18.81
N ALA A 372 -0.23 16.16 -19.80
CA ALA A 372 0.07 15.06 -20.71
C ALA A 372 1.12 15.50 -21.74
N ARG A 373 1.99 14.56 -22.12
CA ARG A 373 2.77 14.66 -23.36
C ARG A 373 1.87 14.21 -24.51
N TYR A 374 1.61 15.10 -25.46
CA TYR A 374 0.83 14.75 -26.65
C TYR A 374 1.62 13.79 -27.54
N THR A 375 1.05 12.63 -27.85
CA THR A 375 1.63 11.60 -28.73
C THR A 375 0.67 11.23 -29.88
N GLY A 376 -0.29 12.12 -30.18
CA GLY A 376 -1.16 11.98 -31.35
C GLY A 376 -0.48 12.44 -32.65
N PRO A 377 -1.23 12.52 -33.77
CA PRO A 377 -0.70 12.96 -35.05
C PRO A 377 0.01 14.33 -34.96
N PRO A 378 1.07 14.59 -35.75
CA PRO A 378 1.76 15.88 -35.76
C PRO A 378 0.79 17.04 -36.01
N LEU A 379 0.98 18.16 -35.30
CA LEU A 379 0.19 19.36 -35.51
C LEU A 379 0.73 20.13 -36.73
N THR A 380 -0.09 20.30 -37.77
CA THR A 380 0.16 21.29 -38.81
C THR A 380 -0.24 22.67 -38.27
N MET A 381 0.76 23.44 -37.85
CA MET A 381 0.56 24.85 -37.50
C MET A 381 0.63 25.68 -38.80
N SER A 382 -0.49 26.32 -39.14
CA SER A 382 -0.62 27.28 -40.24
C SER A 382 -0.05 28.64 -39.88
#